data_AF-A0A529MKZ7-F1
#
_entry.id   AF-A0A529MKZ7-F1
#
_cell.length_a   1.000
_cell.length_b   1.000
_cell.length_c   1.000
_cell.angle_alpha   90.00
_cell.angle_beta   90.00
_cell.angle_gamma   90.00
#
_symmetry.space_group_name_H-M   'P 1'
#
loop_
_entity.id
_entity.type
_entity.pdbx_description
1 polymer ?
#
loop_
_entity_poly.entity_id
_entity_poly.type
_entity_poly.pdbx_seq_one_letter_code
_entity_poly.pdbx_strand_id
1 'polypeptide(L)' 'IKYVTQAKTRPPGFVVSCSRPDAMPQSYVRYLSNSLREAFDMPGVPIRMALRTSDNPFAGRAKKR' A
#
# COMPACT_ATOMS: atom_id res chain seq x y z
N ILE A 1 -4.35 3.88 6.89
CA ILE A 1 -2.97 3.69 6.38
C ILE A 1 -2.02 4.20 7.45
N LYS A 2 -0.91 3.51 7.74
CA LYS A 2 0.05 3.95 8.77
C LYS A 2 1.13 4.83 8.16
N TYR A 3 1.86 4.30 7.19
CA TYR A 3 2.92 5.00 6.47
C TYR A 3 3.13 4.37 5.10
N VAL A 4 3.81 5.10 4.22
CA VAL A 4 4.21 4.65 2.87
C VAL A 4 5.73 4.77 2.76
N THR A 5 6.38 3.75 2.22
CA THR A 5 7.84 3.72 2.01
C THR A 5 8.15 3.42 0.56
N GLN A 6 9.15 4.11 0.00
CA GLN A 6 9.70 3.77 -1.31
C GLN A 6 10.63 2.56 -1.17
N ALA A 7 10.19 1.40 -1.64
CA ALA A 7 10.93 0.15 -1.54
C ALA A 7 11.89 -0.08 -2.72
N LYS A 8 11.60 0.50 -3.89
CA LYS A 8 12.45 0.41 -5.08
C LYS A 8 12.51 1.73 -5.83
N THR A 9 13.68 2.04 -6.37
CA THR A 9 13.92 3.28 -7.12
C THR A 9 13.64 3.12 -8.61
N ARG A 10 13.90 1.94 -9.20
CA ARG A 10 13.70 1.65 -10.63
C ARG A 10 13.17 0.22 -10.85
N PRO A 11 11.90 0.03 -11.27
CA PRO A 11 10.82 1.02 -11.34
C PRO A 11 10.39 1.49 -9.92
N PRO A 12 9.85 2.73 -9.77
CA PRO A 12 9.39 3.24 -8.49
C PRO A 12 8.32 2.33 -7.86
N GLY A 13 8.68 1.72 -6.74
CA GLY A 13 7.82 0.81 -5.99
C GLY A 13 7.55 1.36 -4.60
N PHE A 14 6.29 1.55 -4.24
CA PHE A 14 5.86 1.96 -2.91
C PHE A 14 5.23 0.80 -2.15
N VAL A 15 5.59 0.68 -0.88
CA VAL A 15 4.95 -0.24 0.05
C VAL A 15 4.11 0.58 1.01
N VAL A 16 2.80 0.34 1.01
CA VAL A 16 1.86 0.96 1.92
C VAL A 16 1.65 0.03 3.10
N SER A 17 2.05 0.46 4.29
CA SER A 17 1.76 -0.26 5.52
C SER A 17 0.32 0.05 5.96
N CYS A 18 -0.59 -0.91 5.84
CA CYS A 18 -1.99 -0.78 6.25
C CYS A 18 -2.38 -1.90 7.24
N SER A 19 -3.37 -1.63 8.09
CA SER A 19 -3.81 -2.60 9.10
C SER A 19 -4.70 -3.71 8.52
N ARG A 20 -5.36 -3.44 7.39
CA ARG A 20 -6.27 -4.37 6.72
C ARG A 20 -6.18 -4.18 5.20
N PRO A 21 -5.28 -4.90 4.51
CA PRO A 21 -5.12 -4.78 3.06
C PRO A 21 -6.36 -5.25 2.30
N ASP A 22 -7.06 -6.28 2.79
CA ASP A 22 -8.21 -6.89 2.10
C ASP A 22 -9.45 -5.99 2.02
N ALA A 23 -9.55 -5.01 2.93
CA ALA A 23 -10.64 -4.04 2.94
C ALA A 23 -10.35 -2.80 2.10
N MET A 24 -9.22 -2.76 1.40
CA MET A 24 -8.82 -1.63 0.58
C MET A 24 -9.24 -1.88 -0.87
N PRO A 25 -10.22 -1.12 -1.40
CA PRO A 25 -10.66 -1.31 -2.78
C PRO A 25 -9.53 -0.99 -3.75
N GLN A 26 -9.48 -1.71 -4.88
CA GLN A 26 -8.53 -1.45 -5.96
C GLN A 26 -8.64 -0.02 -6.51
N SER A 27 -9.84 0.58 -6.48
CA SER A 27 -10.07 1.99 -6.86
C SER A 27 -9.29 2.96 -5.96
N TYR A 28 -9.23 2.69 -4.66
CA TYR A 28 -8.52 3.53 -3.71
C TYR A 28 -6.99 3.37 -3.84
N VAL A 29 -6.51 2.17 -4.18
CA VAL A 29 -5.09 1.95 -4.54
C VAL A 29 -4.72 2.74 -5.80
N ARG A 30 -5.58 2.73 -6.83
CA ARG A 30 -5.37 3.53 -8.05
C ARG A 30 -5.34 5.03 -7.76
N TYR A 31 -6.28 5.52 -6.94
CA TYR A 31 -6.31 6.91 -6.50
C TYR A 31 -4.97 7.31 -5.87
N LEU A 32 -4.49 6.55 -4.87
CA LEU A 32 -3.20 6.83 -4.24
C LEU A 32 -2.02 6.77 -5.23
N SER A 33 -2.04 5.83 -6.18
CA SER A 33 -0.98 5.74 -7.20
C SER A 33 -0.97 6.96 -8.13
N ASN A 34 -2.14 7.51 -8.46
CA ASN A 34 -2.27 8.68 -9.31
C ASN A 34 -1.86 9.95 -8.54
N SER A 35 -2.29 10.09 -7.30
CA SER A 35 -1.88 11.22 -6.44
C SER A 35 -0.37 11.24 -6.19
N LEU A 36 0.28 10.08 -6.01
CA LEU A 36 1.74 10.00 -5.93
C LEU A 36 2.40 10.40 -7.26
N ARG A 37 1.81 10.05 -8.40
CA ARG A 37 2.33 10.44 -9.71
C ARG A 37 2.30 11.96 -9.91
N GLU A 38 1.20 12.59 -9.52
CA GLU A 38 1.00 14.03 -9.60
C GLU A 38 1.90 14.79 -8.61
N ALA A 39 1.98 14.32 -7.36
CA ALA A 39 2.76 14.99 -6.32
C ALA A 39 4.28 15.00 -6.57
N PHE A 40 4.80 13.97 -7.25
CA PHE A 40 6.23 13.84 -7.57
C PHE A 40 6.57 14.21 -9.02
N ASP A 41 5.60 14.75 -9.79
CA ASP A 41 5.75 15.12 -11.20
C ASP A 41 6.42 14.01 -12.04
N MET A 42 5.88 12.78 -11.94
CA MET A 42 6.40 11.60 -12.64
C MET A 42 5.45 11.13 -13.77
N PRO A 43 5.19 11.95 -14.81
CA PRO A 43 4.31 11.55 -15.90
C PRO A 43 4.90 10.33 -16.64
N GLY A 44 4.06 9.32 -16.90
CA GLY A 44 4.43 8.14 -17.70
C GLY A 44 5.20 7.03 -16.97
N VAL A 45 5.57 7.19 -15.70
CA VAL A 45 6.28 6.13 -14.96
C VAL A 45 5.30 5.13 -14.36
N PRO A 46 5.48 3.80 -14.58
CA PRO A 46 4.64 2.78 -13.96
C PRO A 46 4.98 2.67 -12.46
N ILE A 47 4.16 3.31 -11.62
CA ILE A 47 4.25 3.23 -10.16
C ILE A 47 3.69 1.89 -9.69
N ARG A 48 4.52 1.07 -9.03
CA ARG A 48 4.09 -0.18 -8.41
C ARG A 48 3.72 0.07 -6.96
N MET A 49 2.55 -0.41 -6.53
CA MET A 49 2.12 -0.32 -5.14
C MET A 49 1.89 -1.73 -4.57
N ALA A 50 2.52 -2.01 -3.44
CA ALA A 50 2.26 -3.20 -2.65
C ALA A 50 1.64 -2.81 -1.32
N LEU A 51 0.57 -3.50 -0.94
CA LEU A 51 -0.02 -3.36 0.39
C LEU A 51 0.65 -4.36 1.32
N ARG A 52 1.21 -3.88 2.41
CA ARG A 52 1.78 -4.73 3.47
C ARG A 52 0.93 -4.61 4.72
N THR A 53 0.53 -5.74 5.26
CA THR A 53 -0.02 -5.79 6.62
C THR A 53 1.11 -5.91 7.63
N SER A 54 0.97 -5.22 8.76
CA SER A 54 1.83 -5.48 9.93
C SER A 54 1.42 -6.81 10.53
N ASP A 55 2.39 -7.67 10.82
CA ASP A 55 2.14 -8.98 11.43
C ASP A 55 1.37 -8.78 12.74
N ASN A 56 0.15 -9.33 12.81
CA ASN A 56 -0.70 -9.17 13.98
C ASN A 56 -0.52 -10.41 14.87
N PRO A 57 0.19 -10.31 16.00
CA PRO A 57 0.44 -11.45 16.90
C PRO A 57 -0.83 -12.05 17.53
N PHE A 58 -2.01 -11.43 17.33
CA PHE A 58 -3.31 -11.91 17.78
C PHE A 58 -4.17 -12.54 16.67
N ALA A 59 -3.69 -12.61 15.42
CA ALA A 59 -4.46 -13.14 14.29
C ALA A 59 -4.93 -14.60 14.50
N GLY A 60 -4.18 -15.41 15.27
CA GLY A 60 -4.53 -16.79 15.60
C GLY A 60 -5.34 -16.99 16.89
N ARG A 61 -5.57 -15.94 17.71
CA ARG A 61 -6.26 -16.07 19.02
C ARG A 61 -7.77 -15.83 18.96
N ALA A 62 -8.33 -15.50 17.80
CA ALA A 62 -9.75 -15.15 17.68
C ALA A 62 -10.58 -16.30 17.07
N LYS A 63 -10.81 -17.38 17.84
CA LYS A 63 -12.12 -18.07 17.88
C LYS A 63 -12.20 -19.11 19.01
N LYS A 64 -12.94 -18.78 20.07
CA LYS A 64 -13.75 -19.73 20.84
C LYS A 64 -14.89 -18.99 21.52
N ARG A 65 -15.97 -18.72 20.79
CA ARG A 65 -17.34 -18.61 21.32
C ARG A 65 -18.26 -19.23 20.28
#